data_AF-A0A644ZC00-F1
#
_entry.id   AF-A0A644ZC00-F1
#
_cell.length_a   1.000
_cell.length_b   1.000
_cell.length_c   1.000
_cell.angle_alpha   90.00
_cell.angle_beta   90.00
_cell.angle_gamma   90.00
#
_symmetry.space_group_name_H-M   'P 1'
#
loop_
_entity.id
_entity.type
_entity.pdbx_description
1 polymer ?
#
loop_
_entity_poly.entity_id
_entity_poly.type
_entity_poly.pdbx_seq_one_letter_code
_entity_poly.pdbx_strand_id
1 'polypeptide(L)'
;MMDWGEHLSLAMAESVTKRYKKTQMRWHYEHGLVIHSCLLVAKAYDRSDLERWAYSMYDPMIGQDGSIATYRQGEYNLDQINAGRNLFALYEQTKEERFLLAAQLLKLQLNSQPRTLNGVFWHKEIYPWQIWLDGVYMQGPFNAQFCKESGDLAGFDDITEQVVKVYRTLKDQQTGLLYHAYDESKGQRWSDPVTGLSPHFWGRAIGWYCMAILDILDFLPKSHPKRSELSSILISVLNAVLPYQDAGGMWYQIVDKADAEGNYLETSCTAMFAYSLLKAVRTGLSKDDQYKAKALHALEGLKNTYLRKDGQGNLHLGGICSVAGLGGNPYRDGSLHYYFCEPVVEDDFKGVGPFILACLEAEQAL
;
A
#
# COMPACT_ATOMS: atom_id res chain seq x y z
N MET A 1 17.91 17.17 -18.01
CA MET A 1 17.00 16.14 -17.48
C MET A 1 17.33 14.85 -18.20
N MET A 2 17.69 13.78 -17.50
CA MET A 2 17.82 12.47 -18.14
C MET A 2 16.44 12.04 -18.64
N ASP A 3 16.30 11.79 -19.93
CA ASP A 3 15.10 11.20 -20.49
C ASP A 3 15.10 9.70 -20.15
N TRP A 4 14.22 9.31 -19.24
CA TRP A 4 14.09 7.92 -18.77
C TRP A 4 13.12 7.10 -19.66
N GLY A 5 12.64 7.67 -20.76
CA GLY A 5 11.71 7.07 -21.72
C GLY A 5 10.24 7.30 -21.38
N GLU A 6 9.37 7.15 -22.38
CA GLU A 6 7.92 7.38 -22.28
C GLU A 6 7.16 6.30 -21.48
N HIS A 7 7.81 5.16 -21.17
CA HIS A 7 7.19 3.99 -20.52
C HIS A 7 8.00 3.50 -19.31
N LEU A 8 8.11 4.34 -18.30
CA LEU A 8 8.93 4.10 -17.12
C LEU A 8 8.38 2.96 -16.24
N SER A 9 7.06 2.81 -16.19
CA SER A 9 6.40 1.71 -15.47
C SER A 9 6.81 0.35 -16.05
N LEU A 10 6.82 0.24 -17.38
CA LEU A 10 7.24 -0.96 -18.11
C LEU A 10 8.72 -1.25 -17.92
N ALA A 11 9.58 -0.24 -18.08
CA ALA A 11 11.03 -0.40 -17.90
C ALA A 11 11.40 -0.85 -16.47
N MET A 12 10.70 -0.34 -15.46
CA MET A 12 10.90 -0.77 -14.07
C MET A 12 10.36 -2.19 -13.84
N ALA A 13 9.18 -2.53 -14.37
CA ALA A 13 8.64 -3.89 -14.28
C ALA A 13 9.60 -4.93 -14.91
N GLU A 14 10.17 -4.66 -16.08
CA GLU A 14 11.18 -5.52 -16.71
C GLU A 14 12.47 -5.63 -15.88
N SER A 15 12.87 -4.54 -15.22
CA SER A 15 14.02 -4.55 -14.32
C SER A 15 13.76 -5.44 -13.09
N VAL A 16 12.54 -5.38 -12.54
CA VAL A 16 12.10 -6.28 -11.47
C VAL A 16 12.15 -7.73 -11.90
N THR A 17 11.57 -8.10 -13.06
CA THR A 17 11.51 -9.51 -13.49
C THR A 17 12.88 -10.13 -13.75
N LYS A 18 13.86 -9.33 -14.16
CA LYS A 18 15.25 -9.76 -14.32
C LYS A 18 15.93 -10.03 -12.97
N ARG A 19 15.68 -9.20 -11.95
CA ARG A 19 16.33 -9.31 -10.63
C ARG A 19 15.64 -10.29 -9.69
N TYR A 20 14.31 -10.27 -9.64
CA TYR A 20 13.53 -11.01 -8.65
C TYR A 20 13.34 -12.48 -9.06
N LYS A 21 13.94 -13.38 -8.28
CA LYS A 21 13.94 -14.83 -8.52
C LYS A 21 12.85 -15.53 -7.70
N LYS A 22 12.31 -16.62 -8.24
CA LYS A 22 11.30 -17.47 -7.57
C LYS A 22 11.70 -17.91 -6.16
N THR A 23 12.99 -18.20 -5.94
CA THR A 23 13.53 -18.62 -4.63
C THR A 23 13.48 -17.52 -3.56
N GLN A 24 13.27 -16.27 -3.96
CA GLN A 24 13.11 -15.13 -3.05
C GLN A 24 11.64 -14.89 -2.70
N MET A 25 10.69 -15.48 -3.44
CA MET A 25 9.25 -15.28 -3.19
C MET A 25 8.87 -15.78 -1.80
N ARG A 26 8.09 -14.96 -1.09
CA ARG A 26 7.46 -15.31 0.18
C ARG A 26 6.01 -14.87 0.15
N TRP A 27 5.15 -15.56 0.89
CA TRP A 27 3.75 -15.15 1.03
C TRP A 27 3.65 -13.96 1.98
N HIS A 28 3.82 -12.76 1.44
CA HIS A 28 3.78 -11.52 2.20
C HIS A 28 3.44 -10.32 1.30
N TYR A 29 2.90 -9.24 1.89
CA TYR A 29 2.33 -8.12 1.14
C TYR A 29 3.30 -7.47 0.16
N GLU A 30 4.57 -7.28 0.51
CA GLU A 30 5.52 -6.57 -0.37
C GLU A 30 5.80 -7.34 -1.65
N HIS A 31 5.87 -8.67 -1.55
CA HIS A 31 6.00 -9.54 -2.72
C HIS A 31 4.73 -9.52 -3.57
N GLY A 32 3.56 -9.60 -2.92
CA GLY A 32 2.27 -9.48 -3.59
C GLY A 32 2.10 -8.16 -4.33
N LEU A 33 2.47 -7.06 -3.69
CA LEU A 33 2.38 -5.71 -4.24
C LEU A 33 3.22 -5.52 -5.50
N VAL A 34 4.50 -5.90 -5.47
CA VAL A 34 5.35 -5.68 -6.66
C VAL A 34 4.86 -6.54 -7.83
N ILE A 35 4.43 -7.77 -7.56
CA ILE A 35 3.83 -8.64 -8.59
C ILE A 35 2.51 -8.05 -9.10
N HIS A 36 1.69 -7.48 -8.22
CA HIS A 36 0.46 -6.78 -8.58
C HIS A 36 0.73 -5.61 -9.52
N SER A 37 1.74 -4.79 -9.21
CA SER A 37 2.14 -3.66 -10.05
C SER A 37 2.60 -4.12 -11.44
N CYS A 38 3.38 -5.21 -11.53
CA CYS A 38 3.80 -5.80 -12.80
C CYS A 38 2.61 -6.39 -13.58
N LEU A 39 1.61 -6.99 -12.92
CA LEU A 39 0.40 -7.49 -13.58
C LEU A 39 -0.45 -6.36 -14.17
N LEU A 40 -0.54 -5.20 -13.50
CA LEU A 40 -1.22 -4.03 -14.04
C LEU A 40 -0.50 -3.44 -15.25
N VAL A 41 0.84 -3.37 -15.20
CA VAL A 41 1.65 -3.02 -16.38
C VAL A 41 1.45 -4.05 -17.49
N ALA A 42 1.42 -5.34 -17.15
CA ALA A 42 1.22 -6.40 -18.13
C ALA A 42 -0.08 -6.23 -18.90
N LYS A 43 -1.17 -5.91 -18.20
CA LYS A 43 -2.47 -5.61 -18.79
C LYS A 43 -2.46 -4.32 -19.62
N ALA A 44 -1.78 -3.27 -19.17
CA ALA A 44 -1.78 -1.98 -19.86
C ALA A 44 -0.97 -2.01 -21.17
N TYR A 45 0.03 -2.88 -21.27
CA TYR A 45 0.95 -2.99 -22.40
C TYR A 45 0.84 -4.33 -23.16
N ASP A 46 -0.19 -5.13 -22.88
CA ASP A 46 -0.41 -6.47 -23.48
C ASP A 46 0.82 -7.41 -23.37
N ARG A 47 1.50 -7.42 -22.21
CA ARG A 47 2.75 -8.16 -21.97
C ARG A 47 2.54 -9.52 -21.32
N SER A 48 2.22 -10.53 -22.13
CA SER A 48 2.06 -11.93 -21.70
C SER A 48 3.30 -12.56 -21.04
N ASP A 49 4.50 -12.04 -21.26
CA ASP A 49 5.71 -12.46 -20.56
C ASP A 49 5.72 -12.05 -19.09
N LEU A 50 5.19 -10.86 -18.75
CA LEU A 50 5.03 -10.41 -17.36
C LEU A 50 3.93 -11.20 -16.64
N GLU A 51 2.84 -11.54 -17.33
CA GLU A 51 1.78 -12.41 -16.78
C GLU A 51 2.31 -13.80 -16.45
N ARG A 52 3.03 -14.43 -17.40
CA ARG A 52 3.68 -15.73 -17.17
C ARG A 52 4.70 -15.66 -16.04
N TRP A 53 5.47 -14.57 -15.95
CA TRP A 53 6.38 -14.35 -14.84
C TRP A 53 5.63 -14.33 -13.51
N ALA A 54 4.55 -13.54 -13.39
CA ALA A 54 3.74 -13.43 -12.17
C ALA A 54 3.13 -14.78 -11.76
N TYR A 55 2.55 -15.52 -12.72
CA TYR A 55 2.08 -16.89 -12.50
C TYR A 55 3.18 -17.77 -11.93
N SER A 56 4.37 -17.71 -12.53
CA SER A 56 5.50 -18.55 -12.13
C SER A 56 6.05 -18.26 -10.72
N MET A 57 5.73 -17.10 -10.16
CA MET A 57 6.05 -16.73 -8.77
C MET A 57 5.02 -17.30 -7.78
N TYR A 58 3.74 -17.35 -8.17
CA TYR A 58 2.64 -17.83 -7.33
C TYR A 58 2.44 -19.34 -7.39
N ASP A 59 2.71 -19.96 -8.54
CA ASP A 59 2.55 -21.40 -8.75
C ASP A 59 3.15 -22.28 -7.62
N PRO A 60 4.41 -22.09 -7.18
CA PRO A 60 4.97 -22.89 -6.08
C PRO A 60 4.39 -22.55 -4.70
N MET A 61 3.65 -21.44 -4.57
CA MET A 61 3.07 -20.99 -3.30
C MET A 61 1.66 -21.54 -3.08
N ILE A 62 0.95 -21.97 -4.12
CA ILE A 62 -0.47 -22.35 -4.04
C ILE A 62 -0.64 -23.84 -4.35
N GLY A 63 -1.00 -24.62 -3.33
CA GLY A 63 -1.33 -26.03 -3.46
C GLY A 63 -2.63 -26.26 -4.24
N GLN A 64 -2.82 -27.47 -4.77
CA GLN A 64 -4.02 -27.82 -5.57
C GLN A 64 -5.33 -27.74 -4.77
N ASP A 65 -5.24 -27.88 -3.44
CA ASP A 65 -6.35 -27.74 -2.50
C ASP A 65 -6.58 -26.28 -2.05
N GLY A 66 -5.84 -25.31 -2.61
CA GLY A 66 -5.87 -23.91 -2.19
C GLY A 66 -5.03 -23.60 -0.95
N SER A 67 -4.27 -24.56 -0.42
CA SER A 67 -3.31 -24.28 0.64
C SER A 67 -2.25 -23.27 0.16
N ILE A 68 -1.84 -22.38 1.06
CA ILE A 68 -0.87 -21.32 0.75
C ILE A 68 0.40 -21.60 1.54
N ALA A 69 1.52 -21.76 0.85
CA ALA A 69 2.81 -22.01 1.47
C ALA A 69 3.17 -20.87 2.43
N THR A 70 3.63 -21.22 3.63
CA THR A 70 4.03 -20.31 4.73
C THR A 70 2.93 -19.45 5.37
N TYR A 71 1.71 -19.46 4.82
CA TYR A 71 0.55 -18.79 5.41
C TYR A 71 0.01 -19.56 6.62
N ARG A 72 -0.37 -18.83 7.67
CA ARG A 72 -0.98 -19.42 8.88
C ARG A 72 -2.12 -18.54 9.37
N GLN A 73 -3.36 -19.03 9.20
CA GLN A 73 -4.56 -18.30 9.63
C GLN A 73 -4.53 -17.91 11.12
N GLY A 74 -3.98 -18.74 12.00
CA GLY A 74 -3.91 -18.47 13.44
C GLY A 74 -3.01 -17.30 13.83
N GLU A 75 -2.21 -16.75 12.90
CA GLU A 75 -1.45 -15.52 13.15
C GLU A 75 -2.32 -14.26 13.04
N TYR A 76 -3.52 -14.39 12.43
CA TYR A 76 -4.43 -13.28 12.13
C TYR A 76 -3.69 -12.07 11.58
N ASN A 77 -2.74 -12.31 10.69
CA ASN A 77 -1.81 -11.29 10.22
C ASN A 77 -2.36 -10.64 8.95
N LEU A 78 -2.80 -9.38 9.03
CA LEU A 78 -3.36 -8.68 7.87
C LEU A 78 -2.34 -8.58 6.72
N ASP A 79 -1.04 -8.52 7.01
CA ASP A 79 0.05 -8.45 6.02
C ASP A 79 0.08 -9.66 5.07
N GLN A 80 -0.48 -10.79 5.48
CA GLN A 80 -0.57 -11.99 4.63
C GLN A 80 -1.78 -11.96 3.69
N ILE A 81 -2.70 -11.02 3.84
CA ILE A 81 -3.92 -10.93 3.03
C ILE A 81 -3.66 -10.25 1.70
N ASN A 82 -2.81 -9.21 1.68
CA ASN A 82 -2.61 -8.37 0.48
C ASN A 82 -2.07 -9.17 -0.72
N ALA A 83 -1.21 -10.15 -0.47
CA ALA A 83 -0.71 -11.06 -1.51
C ALA A 83 -1.82 -11.85 -2.20
N GLY A 84 -3.00 -11.99 -1.57
CA GLY A 84 -4.18 -12.60 -2.17
C GLY A 84 -4.76 -11.84 -3.36
N ARG A 85 -4.46 -10.53 -3.53
CA ARG A 85 -5.00 -9.71 -4.62
C ARG A 85 -4.69 -10.29 -6.00
N ASN A 86 -3.53 -10.91 -6.15
CA ASN A 86 -3.10 -11.48 -7.44
C ASN A 86 -3.83 -12.78 -7.79
N LEU A 87 -4.43 -13.47 -6.81
CA LEU A 87 -5.13 -14.74 -7.04
C LEU A 87 -6.29 -14.59 -8.04
N PHE A 88 -7.00 -13.47 -8.00
CA PHE A 88 -8.11 -13.21 -8.92
C PHE A 88 -7.64 -13.03 -10.36
N ALA A 89 -6.55 -12.29 -10.58
CA ALA A 89 -5.96 -12.11 -11.91
C ALA A 89 -5.42 -13.44 -12.47
N LEU A 90 -4.77 -14.24 -11.62
CA LEU A 90 -4.27 -15.56 -12.00
C LEU A 90 -5.41 -16.52 -12.33
N TYR A 91 -6.49 -16.52 -11.55
CA TYR A 91 -7.69 -17.27 -11.87
C TYR A 91 -8.32 -16.82 -13.19
N GLU A 92 -8.41 -15.51 -13.42
CA GLU A 92 -8.95 -14.96 -14.66
C GLU A 92 -8.18 -15.49 -15.88
N GLN A 93 -6.85 -15.53 -15.78
CA GLN A 93 -5.93 -15.99 -16.83
C GLN A 93 -5.95 -17.51 -17.04
N THR A 94 -5.93 -18.31 -15.97
CA THR A 94 -5.70 -19.77 -16.09
C THR A 94 -6.93 -20.63 -15.84
N LYS A 95 -7.96 -20.09 -15.19
CA LYS A 95 -9.14 -20.82 -14.71
C LYS A 95 -8.81 -21.96 -13.73
N GLU A 96 -7.66 -21.92 -13.07
CA GLU A 96 -7.30 -22.91 -12.05
C GLU A 96 -8.00 -22.61 -10.73
N GLU A 97 -8.94 -23.47 -10.35
CA GLU A 97 -9.77 -23.33 -9.13
C GLU A 97 -8.97 -23.18 -7.84
N ARG A 98 -7.73 -23.69 -7.77
CA ARG A 98 -6.86 -23.53 -6.59
C ARG A 98 -6.63 -22.08 -6.18
N PHE A 99 -6.65 -21.14 -7.13
CA PHE A 99 -6.51 -19.71 -6.80
C PHE A 99 -7.75 -19.15 -6.11
N LEU A 100 -8.96 -19.61 -6.48
CA LEU A 100 -10.19 -19.24 -5.77
C LEU A 100 -10.26 -19.89 -4.39
N LEU A 101 -9.85 -21.15 -4.27
CA LEU A 101 -9.77 -21.84 -2.97
C LEU A 101 -8.80 -21.10 -2.01
N ALA A 102 -7.64 -20.67 -2.51
CA ALA A 102 -6.71 -19.84 -1.75
C ALA A 102 -7.32 -18.49 -1.35
N ALA A 103 -8.08 -17.82 -2.23
CA ALA A 103 -8.77 -16.59 -1.89
C ALA A 103 -9.85 -16.80 -0.81
N GLN A 104 -10.58 -17.92 -0.86
CA GLN A 104 -11.54 -18.29 0.17
C GLN A 104 -10.86 -18.52 1.52
N LEU A 105 -9.70 -19.17 1.55
CA LEU A 105 -8.90 -19.38 2.76
C LEU A 105 -8.51 -18.04 3.42
N LEU A 106 -8.12 -17.03 2.64
CA LEU A 106 -7.80 -15.69 3.16
C LEU A 106 -9.06 -14.97 3.68
N LYS A 107 -10.19 -15.10 2.98
CA LYS A 107 -11.47 -14.54 3.44
C LYS A 107 -11.92 -15.17 4.76
N LEU A 108 -11.68 -16.47 4.98
CA LEU A 108 -11.97 -17.13 6.25
C LEU A 108 -11.22 -16.49 7.42
N GLN A 109 -9.96 -16.08 7.23
CA GLN A 109 -9.26 -15.29 8.25
C GLN A 109 -9.97 -13.98 8.53
N LEU A 110 -10.33 -13.20 7.50
CA LEU A 110 -11.01 -11.91 7.69
C LEU A 110 -12.36 -12.03 8.41
N ASN A 111 -13.09 -13.13 8.19
CA ASN A 111 -14.35 -13.38 8.88
C ASN A 111 -14.17 -13.60 10.40
N SER A 112 -13.04 -14.16 10.84
CA SER A 112 -12.73 -14.40 12.26
C SER A 112 -11.60 -13.53 12.81
N GLN A 113 -11.14 -12.53 12.05
CA GLN A 113 -10.07 -11.63 12.45
C GLN A 113 -10.49 -10.87 13.72
N PRO A 114 -9.68 -10.87 14.79
CA PRO A 114 -9.95 -10.12 16.00
C PRO A 114 -10.17 -8.63 15.74
N ARG A 115 -11.02 -8.00 16.54
CA ARG A 115 -11.42 -6.59 16.36
C ARG A 115 -11.31 -5.82 17.66
N THR A 116 -11.05 -4.53 17.53
CA THR A 116 -11.28 -3.53 18.58
C THR A 116 -12.74 -3.49 19.00
N LEU A 117 -13.05 -2.87 20.13
CA LEU A 117 -14.43 -2.66 20.61
C LEU A 117 -15.28 -1.90 19.58
N ASN A 118 -14.65 -0.99 18.83
CA ASN A 118 -15.29 -0.26 17.74
C ASN A 118 -15.39 -1.06 16.42
N GLY A 119 -14.97 -2.32 16.40
CA GLY A 119 -15.18 -3.24 15.28
C GLY A 119 -14.16 -3.12 14.14
N VAL A 120 -13.04 -2.41 14.32
CA VAL A 120 -11.93 -2.39 13.37
C VAL A 120 -10.99 -3.55 13.65
N PHE A 121 -10.50 -4.23 12.62
CA PHE A 121 -9.55 -5.32 12.77
C PHE A 121 -8.31 -4.92 13.58
N TRP A 122 -7.88 -5.83 14.45
CA TRP A 122 -6.51 -5.80 14.97
C TRP A 122 -5.54 -6.01 13.80
N HIS A 123 -4.41 -5.32 13.85
CA HIS A 123 -3.41 -5.43 12.79
C HIS A 123 -2.86 -6.86 12.69
N LYS A 124 -2.57 -7.49 13.84
CA LYS A 124 -2.13 -8.89 13.98
C LYS A 124 -2.57 -9.48 15.32
N GLU A 125 -2.62 -10.80 15.46
CA GLU A 125 -2.85 -11.46 16.77
C GLU A 125 -1.83 -10.99 17.82
N ILE A 126 -0.57 -10.83 17.41
CA ILE A 126 0.52 -10.36 18.29
C ILE A 126 0.45 -8.86 18.64
N TYR A 127 -0.45 -8.11 18.01
CA TYR A 127 -0.71 -6.68 18.27
C TYR A 127 -2.16 -6.49 18.70
N PRO A 128 -2.55 -7.03 19.87
CA PRO A 128 -3.93 -6.94 20.32
C PRO A 128 -4.35 -5.48 20.50
N TRP A 129 -5.60 -5.19 20.18
CA TRP A 129 -6.23 -3.86 20.31
C TRP A 129 -5.65 -2.76 19.40
N GLN A 130 -4.75 -3.10 18.49
CA GLN A 130 -4.03 -2.11 17.68
C GLN A 130 -4.56 -2.02 16.26
N ILE A 131 -4.81 -0.78 15.82
CA ILE A 131 -5.16 -0.41 14.45
C ILE A 131 -3.96 0.30 13.85
N TRP A 132 -3.47 -0.17 12.70
CA TRP A 132 -2.40 0.48 11.94
C TRP A 132 -2.95 0.86 10.57
N LEU A 133 -2.58 2.03 10.03
CA LEU A 133 -3.06 2.49 8.71
C LEU A 133 -2.76 1.46 7.61
N ASP A 134 -1.58 0.83 7.70
CA ASP A 134 -1.08 -0.23 6.83
C ASP A 134 -2.14 -1.32 6.65
N GLY A 135 -2.76 -1.76 7.75
CA GLY A 135 -3.76 -2.83 7.77
C GLY A 135 -4.96 -2.57 6.86
N VAL A 136 -5.31 -1.30 6.60
CA VAL A 136 -6.40 -0.93 5.68
C VAL A 136 -6.04 -1.31 4.25
N TYR A 137 -4.80 -1.06 3.81
CA TYR A 137 -4.33 -1.51 2.50
C TYR A 137 -4.10 -3.01 2.46
N MET A 138 -3.66 -3.62 3.56
CA MET A 138 -3.37 -5.04 3.54
C MET A 138 -4.61 -5.89 3.33
N GLN A 139 -5.74 -5.51 3.94
CA GLN A 139 -7.01 -6.26 3.80
C GLN A 139 -7.98 -5.66 2.78
N GLY A 140 -8.07 -4.34 2.69
CA GLY A 140 -9.20 -3.63 2.09
C GLY A 140 -9.40 -3.94 0.60
N PRO A 141 -8.39 -3.71 -0.26
CA PRO A 141 -8.48 -4.00 -1.69
C PRO A 141 -8.78 -5.47 -1.99
N PHE A 142 -8.13 -6.41 -1.29
CA PHE A 142 -8.40 -7.84 -1.44
C PHE A 142 -9.85 -8.17 -1.08
N ASN A 143 -10.30 -7.71 0.08
CA ASN A 143 -11.65 -8.01 0.58
C ASN A 143 -12.72 -7.35 -0.31
N ALA A 144 -12.49 -6.13 -0.79
CA ALA A 144 -13.40 -5.43 -1.71
C ALA A 144 -13.52 -6.17 -3.05
N GLN A 145 -12.41 -6.66 -3.60
CA GLN A 145 -12.45 -7.50 -4.80
C GLN A 145 -13.18 -8.82 -4.52
N PHE A 146 -12.88 -9.50 -3.42
CA PHE A 146 -13.59 -10.73 -3.04
C PHE A 146 -15.10 -10.49 -2.95
N CYS A 147 -15.53 -9.40 -2.31
CA CYS A 147 -16.95 -9.05 -2.17
C CYS A 147 -17.63 -8.79 -3.52
N LYS A 148 -16.93 -8.17 -4.47
CA LYS A 148 -17.44 -7.98 -5.82
C LYS A 148 -17.65 -9.32 -6.54
N GLU A 149 -16.66 -10.21 -6.48
CA GLU A 149 -16.72 -11.51 -7.16
C GLU A 149 -17.76 -12.46 -6.54
N SER A 150 -17.97 -12.38 -5.22
CA SER A 150 -18.92 -13.24 -4.48
C SER A 150 -20.32 -12.66 -4.34
N GLY A 151 -20.51 -11.35 -4.59
CA GLY A 151 -21.76 -10.64 -4.31
C GLY A 151 -22.00 -10.33 -2.81
N ASP A 152 -20.96 -10.38 -1.97
CA ASP A 152 -21.04 -10.12 -0.52
C ASP A 152 -21.22 -8.62 -0.22
N LEU A 153 -22.48 -8.16 -0.22
CA LEU A 153 -22.82 -6.76 0.08
C LEU A 153 -22.50 -6.36 1.53
N ALA A 154 -22.70 -7.28 2.49
CA ALA A 154 -22.39 -7.01 3.90
C ALA A 154 -20.88 -6.83 4.13
N GLY A 155 -20.05 -7.52 3.34
CA GLY A 155 -18.61 -7.31 3.33
C GLY A 155 -18.21 -5.89 2.89
N PHE A 156 -18.91 -5.29 1.92
CA PHE A 156 -18.69 -3.88 1.56
C PHE A 156 -19.05 -2.91 2.69
N ASP A 157 -20.16 -3.16 3.40
CA ASP A 157 -20.56 -2.35 4.55
C ASP A 157 -19.49 -2.39 5.65
N ASP A 158 -18.97 -3.59 5.96
CA ASP A 158 -17.89 -3.76 6.95
C ASP A 158 -16.60 -3.04 6.52
N ILE A 159 -16.14 -3.25 5.28
CA ILE A 159 -14.92 -2.60 4.77
C ILE A 159 -15.03 -1.07 4.87
N THR A 160 -16.14 -0.51 4.40
CA THR A 160 -16.33 0.95 4.37
C THR A 160 -16.47 1.55 5.79
N GLU A 161 -17.11 0.84 6.71
CA GLU A 161 -17.20 1.26 8.10
C GLU A 161 -15.82 1.24 8.79
N GLN A 162 -15.00 0.22 8.54
CA GLN A 162 -13.63 0.17 9.06
C GLN A 162 -12.79 1.33 8.54
N VAL A 163 -12.82 1.63 7.23
CA VAL A 163 -12.09 2.77 6.64
C VAL A 163 -12.47 4.08 7.36
N VAL A 164 -13.77 4.34 7.53
CA VAL A 164 -14.28 5.56 8.18
C VAL A 164 -13.85 5.64 9.65
N LYS A 165 -13.95 4.53 10.39
CA LYS A 165 -13.52 4.48 11.80
C LYS A 165 -12.02 4.70 11.95
N VAL A 166 -11.20 4.09 11.10
CA VAL A 166 -9.74 4.31 11.08
C VAL A 166 -9.44 5.80 10.88
N TYR A 167 -10.09 6.46 9.90
CA TYR A 167 -9.91 7.91 9.70
C TYR A 167 -10.29 8.71 10.94
N ARG A 168 -11.48 8.47 11.51
CA ARG A 168 -11.96 9.22 12.69
C ARG A 168 -11.05 9.04 13.90
N THR A 169 -10.44 7.86 14.06
CA THR A 169 -9.57 7.54 15.18
C THR A 169 -8.17 8.13 15.01
N LEU A 170 -7.53 7.97 13.84
CA LEU A 170 -6.11 8.30 13.67
C LEU A 170 -5.85 9.72 13.13
N LYS A 171 -6.90 10.45 12.72
CA LYS A 171 -6.73 11.79 12.16
C LYS A 171 -6.38 12.81 13.24
N ASP A 172 -5.27 13.50 13.05
CA ASP A 172 -4.96 14.71 13.79
C ASP A 172 -5.84 15.88 13.34
N GLN A 173 -6.45 16.58 14.30
CA GLN A 173 -7.40 17.66 13.99
C GLN A 173 -6.71 18.95 13.56
N GLN A 174 -5.42 19.12 13.87
CA GLN A 174 -4.69 20.35 13.53
C GLN A 174 -4.15 20.31 12.11
N THR A 175 -3.47 19.23 11.75
CA THR A 175 -2.79 19.06 10.45
C THR A 175 -3.66 18.35 9.42
N GLY A 176 -4.63 17.53 9.87
CA GLY A 176 -5.39 16.63 8.99
C GLY A 176 -4.62 15.37 8.57
N LEU A 177 -3.35 15.22 8.99
CA LEU A 177 -2.56 14.00 8.79
C LEU A 177 -3.07 12.87 9.69
N LEU A 178 -2.65 11.65 9.39
CA LEU A 178 -3.05 10.45 10.13
C LEU A 178 -1.83 9.88 10.86
N TYR A 179 -1.96 9.65 12.17
CA TYR A 179 -0.97 8.92 12.94
C TYR A 179 -0.80 7.49 12.41
N HIS A 180 0.38 6.90 12.54
CA HIS A 180 0.66 5.55 12.03
C HIS A 180 -0.25 4.48 12.66
N ALA A 181 -0.39 4.50 13.99
CA ALA A 181 -1.18 3.52 14.70
C ALA A 181 -1.94 4.09 15.90
N TYR A 182 -2.91 3.29 16.35
CA TYR A 182 -3.70 3.48 17.54
C TYR A 182 -3.75 2.17 18.35
N ASP A 183 -3.59 2.25 19.66
CA ASP A 183 -3.76 1.16 20.61
C ASP A 183 -4.96 1.46 21.53
N GLU A 184 -6.06 0.73 21.34
CA GLU A 184 -7.30 0.92 22.13
C GLU A 184 -7.11 0.59 23.61
N SER A 185 -6.16 -0.30 23.92
CA SER A 185 -5.83 -0.66 25.31
C SER A 185 -4.98 0.39 26.02
N LYS A 186 -4.28 1.25 25.25
CA LYS A 186 -3.29 2.21 25.74
C LYS A 186 -2.19 1.56 26.61
N GLY A 187 -1.91 0.28 26.35
CA GLY A 187 -0.93 -0.52 27.09
C GLY A 187 0.46 -0.52 26.46
N GLN A 188 0.58 -0.13 25.19
CA GLN A 188 1.87 0.02 24.52
C GLN A 188 2.63 1.26 25.03
N ARG A 189 3.95 1.15 25.19
CA ARG A 189 4.81 2.30 25.61
C ARG A 189 4.89 3.40 24.55
N TRP A 190 4.66 3.09 23.29
CA TRP A 190 4.61 4.09 22.21
C TRP A 190 3.27 4.83 22.14
N SER A 191 2.20 4.30 22.75
CA SER A 191 0.86 4.88 22.64
C SER A 191 0.66 5.99 23.66
N ASP A 192 0.08 7.09 23.22
CA ASP A 192 -0.25 8.20 24.10
C ASP A 192 -1.28 7.76 25.17
N PRO A 193 -1.05 8.05 26.47
CA PRO A 193 -1.88 7.53 27.55
C PRO A 193 -3.32 8.07 27.55
N VAL A 194 -3.60 9.16 26.85
CA VAL A 194 -4.94 9.75 26.76
C VAL A 194 -5.65 9.27 25.50
N THR A 195 -4.98 9.34 24.37
CA THR A 195 -5.55 9.14 23.03
C THR A 195 -5.27 7.77 22.44
N GLY A 196 -4.28 7.02 22.93
CA GLY A 196 -3.84 5.75 22.37
C GLY A 196 -3.06 5.85 21.06
N LEU A 197 -2.79 7.07 20.56
CA LEU A 197 -2.16 7.29 19.26
C LEU A 197 -0.65 7.15 19.33
N SER A 198 -0.05 6.69 18.22
CA SER A 198 1.41 6.75 17.99
C SER A 198 1.87 8.20 17.82
N PRO A 199 3.16 8.53 18.02
CA PRO A 199 3.57 9.92 18.16
C PRO A 199 3.76 10.70 16.83
N HIS A 200 3.88 10.02 15.68
CA HIS A 200 4.31 10.66 14.42
C HIS A 200 3.52 10.23 13.18
N PHE A 201 3.55 11.10 12.17
CA PHE A 201 2.92 10.91 10.86
C PHE A 201 3.90 10.28 9.88
N TRP A 202 3.95 8.95 9.90
CA TRP A 202 4.82 8.20 9.00
C TRP A 202 4.25 8.19 7.58
N GLY A 203 5.04 8.68 6.61
CA GLY A 203 4.58 8.92 5.25
C GLY A 203 4.01 7.66 4.56
N ARG A 204 4.68 6.51 4.71
CA ARG A 204 4.22 5.27 4.07
C ARG A 204 2.90 4.76 4.66
N ALA A 205 2.67 4.93 5.97
CA ALA A 205 1.39 4.56 6.58
C ALA A 205 0.22 5.35 5.98
N ILE A 206 0.40 6.67 5.80
CA ILE A 206 -0.59 7.55 5.15
C ILE A 206 -0.75 7.15 3.68
N GLY A 207 0.35 6.86 2.99
CA GLY A 207 0.36 6.38 1.60
C GLY A 207 -0.49 5.12 1.42
N TRP A 208 -0.33 4.13 2.31
CA TRP A 208 -1.16 2.92 2.31
C TRP A 208 -2.65 3.23 2.46
N TYR A 209 -2.99 4.11 3.38
CA TYR A 209 -4.38 4.49 3.61
C TYR A 209 -5.02 5.11 2.37
N CYS A 210 -4.32 6.03 1.68
CA CYS A 210 -4.77 6.64 0.44
C CYS A 210 -4.96 5.60 -0.68
N MET A 211 -3.96 4.74 -0.89
CA MET A 211 -4.03 3.66 -1.89
C MET A 211 -5.19 2.71 -1.61
N ALA A 212 -5.44 2.37 -0.35
CA ALA A 212 -6.50 1.45 0.04
C ALA A 212 -7.87 1.98 -0.36
N ILE A 213 -8.16 3.26 -0.08
CA ILE A 213 -9.46 3.85 -0.43
C ILE A 213 -9.67 3.83 -1.94
N LEU A 214 -8.66 4.24 -2.71
CA LEU A 214 -8.74 4.24 -4.18
C LEU A 214 -9.03 2.85 -4.74
N ASP A 215 -8.30 1.84 -4.26
CA ASP A 215 -8.44 0.47 -4.75
C ASP A 215 -9.73 -0.20 -4.25
N ILE A 216 -10.26 0.17 -3.08
CA ILE A 216 -11.60 -0.25 -2.63
C ILE A 216 -12.67 0.35 -3.54
N LEU A 217 -12.53 1.63 -3.91
CA LEU A 217 -13.50 2.35 -4.76
C LEU A 217 -13.61 1.76 -6.18
N ASP A 218 -12.60 1.03 -6.66
CA ASP A 218 -12.64 0.30 -7.94
C ASP A 218 -13.66 -0.86 -7.92
N PHE A 219 -13.90 -1.45 -6.75
CA PHE A 219 -14.79 -2.60 -6.58
C PHE A 219 -16.12 -2.26 -5.90
N LEU A 220 -16.15 -1.20 -5.09
CA LEU A 220 -17.35 -0.76 -4.36
C LEU A 220 -18.49 -0.40 -5.33
N PRO A 221 -19.74 -0.86 -5.11
CA PRO A 221 -20.87 -0.47 -5.94
C PRO A 221 -21.04 1.06 -6.03
N LYS A 222 -21.37 1.58 -7.21
CA LYS A 222 -21.57 3.03 -7.41
C LYS A 222 -22.70 3.59 -6.55
N SER A 223 -23.69 2.78 -6.23
CA SER A 223 -24.85 3.11 -5.37
C SER A 223 -24.58 2.93 -3.87
N HIS A 224 -23.40 2.45 -3.47
CA HIS A 224 -23.12 2.20 -2.05
C HIS A 224 -23.16 3.51 -1.24
N PRO A 225 -23.89 3.57 -0.11
CA PRO A 225 -24.15 4.82 0.61
C PRO A 225 -22.87 5.51 1.11
N LYS A 226 -21.86 4.73 1.50
CA LYS A 226 -20.57 5.25 1.98
C LYS A 226 -19.57 5.64 0.88
N ARG A 227 -19.89 5.45 -0.41
CA ARG A 227 -18.95 5.76 -1.50
C ARG A 227 -18.50 7.22 -1.46
N SER A 228 -19.44 8.16 -1.27
CA SER A 228 -19.14 9.59 -1.18
C SER A 228 -18.36 9.96 0.10
N GLU A 229 -18.64 9.29 1.23
CA GLU A 229 -17.88 9.48 2.47
C GLU A 229 -16.41 9.07 2.27
N LEU A 230 -16.15 7.90 1.67
CA LEU A 230 -14.80 7.44 1.34
C LEU A 230 -14.07 8.40 0.40
N SER A 231 -14.72 8.85 -0.68
CA SER A 231 -14.15 9.85 -1.58
C SER A 231 -13.77 11.14 -0.82
N SER A 232 -14.65 11.62 0.07
CA SER A 232 -14.40 12.85 0.85
C SER A 232 -13.24 12.68 1.83
N ILE A 233 -13.14 11.53 2.48
CA ILE A 233 -12.01 11.19 3.37
C ILE A 233 -10.70 11.20 2.57
N LEU A 234 -10.65 10.51 1.43
CA LEU A 234 -9.46 10.47 0.60
C LEU A 234 -9.02 11.88 0.18
N ILE A 235 -9.95 12.71 -0.30
CA ILE A 235 -9.65 14.09 -0.69
C ILE A 235 -9.14 14.90 0.50
N SER A 236 -9.72 14.74 1.69
CA SER A 236 -9.25 15.41 2.91
C SER A 236 -7.81 15.03 3.25
N VAL A 237 -7.46 13.74 3.17
CA VAL A 237 -6.09 13.26 3.49
C VAL A 237 -5.10 13.71 2.43
N LEU A 238 -5.46 13.62 1.14
CA LEU A 238 -4.61 14.09 0.05
C LEU A 238 -4.33 15.60 0.17
N ASN A 239 -5.35 16.41 0.44
CA ASN A 239 -5.17 17.84 0.69
C ASN A 239 -4.28 18.13 1.91
N ALA A 240 -4.35 17.30 2.95
CA ALA A 240 -3.51 17.45 4.14
C ALA A 240 -2.02 17.19 3.85
N VAL A 241 -1.68 16.29 2.91
CA VAL A 241 -0.26 16.01 2.59
C VAL A 241 0.36 17.02 1.61
N LEU A 242 -0.44 17.72 0.79
CA LEU A 242 0.08 18.63 -0.24
C LEU A 242 1.01 19.76 0.26
N PRO A 243 0.73 20.42 1.41
CA PRO A 243 1.60 21.47 1.93
C PRO A 243 2.98 21.00 2.37
N TYR A 244 3.14 19.68 2.59
CA TYR A 244 4.37 19.06 3.08
C TYR A 244 5.28 18.52 1.98
N GLN A 245 4.94 18.75 0.70
CA GLN A 245 5.84 18.40 -0.39
C GLN A 245 7.06 19.33 -0.38
N ASP A 246 8.26 18.76 -0.42
CA ASP A 246 9.51 19.50 -0.46
C ASP A 246 9.71 20.20 -1.82
N ALA A 247 10.70 21.11 -1.88
CA ALA A 247 11.01 21.86 -3.09
C ALA A 247 11.46 20.98 -4.28
N GLY A 248 12.02 19.80 -4.03
CA GLY A 248 12.35 18.78 -5.02
C GLY A 248 11.19 17.87 -5.41
N GLY A 249 10.01 18.03 -4.80
CA GLY A 249 8.79 17.31 -5.13
C GLY A 249 8.53 16.04 -4.31
N MET A 250 9.45 15.66 -3.43
CA MET A 250 9.32 14.48 -2.59
C MET A 250 8.65 14.80 -1.25
N TRP A 251 8.35 13.77 -0.47
CA TRP A 251 7.91 13.88 0.92
C TRP A 251 8.90 13.21 1.85
N TYR A 252 8.96 13.70 3.09
CA TYR A 252 9.82 13.16 4.13
C TYR A 252 9.25 11.88 4.74
N GLN A 253 10.14 11.05 5.32
CA GLN A 253 9.81 9.87 6.11
C GLN A 253 8.78 10.19 7.20
N ILE A 254 9.04 11.22 8.01
CA ILE A 254 8.03 11.83 8.88
C ILE A 254 7.56 13.13 8.23
N VAL A 255 6.29 13.15 7.82
CA VAL A 255 5.74 14.12 6.85
C VAL A 255 5.85 15.56 7.33
N ASP A 256 5.58 15.82 8.62
CA ASP A 256 5.52 17.17 9.18
C ASP A 256 6.83 17.65 9.83
N LYS A 257 7.93 16.91 9.66
CA LYS A 257 9.21 17.17 10.35
C LYS A 257 10.36 17.45 9.39
N ALA A 258 10.12 18.22 8.32
CA ALA A 258 11.14 18.54 7.31
C ALA A 258 12.44 19.11 7.90
N ASP A 259 12.33 19.95 8.94
CA ASP A 259 13.47 20.60 9.60
C ASP A 259 14.14 19.74 10.70
N ALA A 260 13.62 18.55 11.00
CA ALA A 260 14.20 17.69 12.02
C ALA A 260 15.48 17.03 11.52
N GLU A 261 16.57 17.20 12.26
CA GLU A 261 17.85 16.57 11.96
C GLU A 261 17.70 15.03 11.87
N GLY A 262 18.17 14.46 10.77
CA GLY A 262 18.08 13.02 10.49
C GLY A 262 16.84 12.58 9.73
N ASN A 263 15.84 13.44 9.53
CA ASN A 263 14.76 13.14 8.60
C ASN A 263 15.28 13.13 7.16
N TYR A 264 14.59 12.39 6.28
CA TYR A 264 15.03 12.20 4.90
C TYR A 264 13.83 12.11 3.95
N LEU A 265 14.05 12.48 2.69
CA LEU A 265 13.08 12.30 1.61
C LEU A 265 12.92 10.81 1.33
N GLU A 266 11.69 10.30 1.43
CA GLU A 266 11.43 8.86 1.39
C GLU A 266 10.67 8.47 0.12
N THR A 267 11.20 7.47 -0.57
CA THR A 267 10.76 7.07 -1.90
C THR A 267 9.36 6.45 -1.89
N SER A 268 9.07 5.56 -0.95
CA SER A 268 7.81 4.81 -0.97
C SER A 268 6.60 5.70 -0.75
N CYS A 269 6.61 6.57 0.26
CA CYS A 269 5.52 7.49 0.54
C CYS A 269 5.31 8.48 -0.61
N THR A 270 6.41 8.99 -1.17
CA THR A 270 6.38 9.90 -2.32
C THR A 270 5.70 9.24 -3.51
N ALA A 271 6.06 7.99 -3.83
CA ALA A 271 5.43 7.24 -4.91
C ALA A 271 3.96 6.92 -4.63
N MET A 272 3.59 6.57 -3.40
CA MET A 272 2.19 6.31 -3.01
C MET A 272 1.32 7.57 -3.11
N PHE A 273 1.84 8.73 -2.72
CA PHE A 273 1.14 10.00 -2.88
C PHE A 273 1.00 10.38 -4.34
N ALA A 274 2.07 10.23 -5.15
CA ALA A 274 2.00 10.46 -6.60
C ALA A 274 0.94 9.58 -7.27
N TYR A 275 0.95 8.27 -6.99
CA TYR A 275 -0.07 7.33 -7.45
C TYR A 275 -1.48 7.79 -7.06
N SER A 276 -1.66 8.15 -5.78
CA SER A 276 -2.98 8.48 -5.26
C SER A 276 -3.54 9.77 -5.86
N LEU A 277 -2.69 10.78 -6.03
CA LEU A 277 -3.04 12.06 -6.67
C LEU A 277 -3.41 11.85 -8.15
N LEU A 278 -2.62 11.08 -8.90
CA LEU A 278 -2.88 10.81 -10.32
C LEU A 278 -4.16 9.97 -10.50
N LYS A 279 -4.32 8.90 -9.72
CA LYS A 279 -5.52 8.06 -9.78
C LYS A 279 -6.78 8.83 -9.39
N ALA A 280 -6.69 9.74 -8.41
CA ALA A 280 -7.81 10.61 -8.05
C ALA A 280 -8.21 11.55 -9.21
N VAL A 281 -7.26 12.04 -9.99
CA VAL A 281 -7.53 12.83 -11.21
C VAL A 281 -8.13 11.94 -12.30
N ARG A 282 -7.51 10.81 -12.63
CA ARG A 282 -7.96 9.90 -13.70
C ARG A 282 -9.39 9.38 -13.46
N THR A 283 -9.74 9.09 -12.20
CA THR A 283 -11.07 8.60 -11.81
C THR A 283 -12.11 9.72 -11.65
N GLY A 284 -11.70 10.99 -11.78
CA GLY A 284 -12.57 12.16 -11.61
C GLY A 284 -12.98 12.44 -10.16
N LEU A 285 -12.29 11.83 -9.17
CA LEU A 285 -12.48 12.12 -7.75
C LEU A 285 -12.00 13.53 -7.38
N SER A 286 -10.97 14.02 -8.08
CA SER A 286 -10.53 15.41 -8.02
C SER A 286 -10.42 15.99 -9.43
N LYS A 287 -10.74 17.27 -9.57
CA LYS A 287 -10.50 18.07 -10.78
C LYS A 287 -9.50 19.20 -10.54
N ASP A 288 -8.84 19.16 -9.39
CA ASP A 288 -7.87 20.18 -9.01
C ASP A 288 -6.55 19.93 -9.74
N ASP A 289 -6.15 20.86 -10.61
CA ASP A 289 -4.93 20.78 -11.41
C ASP A 289 -3.67 20.65 -10.54
N GLN A 290 -3.73 21.11 -9.28
CA GLN A 290 -2.61 20.96 -8.36
C GLN A 290 -2.27 19.48 -8.11
N TYR A 291 -3.24 18.56 -8.16
CA TYR A 291 -2.99 17.14 -7.91
C TYR A 291 -2.06 16.57 -8.98
N LYS A 292 -2.38 16.82 -10.26
CA LYS A 292 -1.56 16.38 -11.38
C LYS A 292 -0.18 17.03 -11.34
N ALA A 293 -0.11 18.35 -11.12
CA ALA A 293 1.16 19.07 -11.04
C ALA A 293 2.07 18.54 -9.91
N LYS A 294 1.51 18.37 -8.70
CA LYS A 294 2.23 17.87 -7.52
C LYS A 294 2.71 16.42 -7.71
N ALA A 295 1.88 15.56 -8.31
CA ALA A 295 2.26 14.18 -8.56
C ALA A 295 3.36 14.03 -9.63
N LEU A 296 3.29 14.81 -10.71
CA LEU A 296 4.34 14.81 -11.73
C LEU A 296 5.66 15.38 -11.17
N HIS A 297 5.59 16.40 -10.32
CA HIS A 297 6.77 16.92 -9.62
C HIS A 297 7.39 15.86 -8.70
N ALA A 298 6.56 15.05 -8.03
CA ALA A 298 7.04 13.95 -7.20
C ALA A 298 7.76 12.85 -7.99
N LEU A 299 7.21 12.46 -9.14
CA LEU A 299 7.89 11.52 -10.05
C LEU A 299 9.21 12.10 -10.57
N GLU A 300 9.26 13.39 -10.87
CA GLU A 300 10.51 14.07 -11.25
C GLU A 300 11.54 14.08 -10.10
N GLY A 301 11.10 14.38 -8.88
CA GLY A 301 11.94 14.31 -7.67
C GLY A 301 12.53 12.93 -7.45
N LEU A 302 11.71 11.88 -7.56
CA LEU A 302 12.14 10.48 -7.45
C LEU A 302 13.17 10.12 -8.52
N LYS A 303 12.92 10.50 -9.78
CA LYS A 303 13.83 10.26 -10.90
C LYS A 303 15.18 10.94 -10.69
N ASN A 304 15.18 12.17 -10.21
CA ASN A 304 16.42 12.94 -10.03
C ASN A 304 17.22 12.54 -8.79
N THR A 305 16.55 12.04 -7.75
CA THR A 305 17.17 11.76 -6.46
C THR A 305 17.60 10.30 -6.30
N TYR A 306 16.75 9.35 -6.71
CA TYR A 306 16.91 7.94 -6.33
C TYR A 306 16.82 6.93 -7.48
N LEU A 307 16.41 7.35 -8.68
CA LEU A 307 16.38 6.45 -9.84
C LEU A 307 17.74 6.43 -10.53
N ARG A 308 18.27 5.24 -10.79
CA ARG A 308 19.48 5.05 -11.59
C ARG A 308 19.35 3.91 -12.59
N LYS A 309 20.20 3.91 -13.62
CA LYS A 309 20.35 2.80 -14.57
C LYS A 309 21.68 2.09 -14.33
N ASP A 310 21.70 0.76 -14.30
CA ASP A 310 22.94 -0.02 -14.28
C ASP A 310 23.57 -0.14 -15.69
N GLY A 311 24.75 -0.77 -15.76
CA GLY A 311 25.47 -0.98 -17.02
C GLY A 311 24.78 -1.97 -17.99
N GLN A 312 23.78 -2.72 -17.52
CA GLN A 312 22.96 -3.63 -18.32
C GLN A 312 21.63 -2.98 -18.73
N GLY A 313 21.40 -1.72 -18.36
CA GLY A 313 20.21 -0.98 -18.69
C GLY A 313 19.03 -1.19 -17.74
N ASN A 314 19.19 -1.88 -16.61
CA ASN A 314 18.12 -2.08 -15.63
C ASN A 314 18.01 -0.87 -14.71
N LEU A 315 16.78 -0.51 -14.36
CA LEU A 315 16.48 0.58 -13.45
C LEU A 315 16.55 0.11 -12.00
N HIS A 316 17.14 0.92 -11.12
CA HIS A 316 17.18 0.70 -9.69
C HIS A 316 16.62 1.91 -8.96
N LEU A 317 15.90 1.67 -7.87
CA LEU A 317 15.24 2.73 -7.10
C LEU A 317 15.70 2.70 -5.63
N GLY A 318 16.42 3.74 -5.22
CA GLY A 318 16.91 3.95 -3.85
C GLY A 318 15.93 4.71 -2.94
N GLY A 319 16.38 5.07 -1.74
CA GLY A 319 15.65 5.98 -0.84
C GLY A 319 14.45 5.34 -0.13
N ILE A 320 14.37 4.01 -0.07
CA ILE A 320 13.20 3.30 0.44
C ILE A 320 13.45 2.90 1.89
N CYS A 321 12.58 3.33 2.81
CA CYS A 321 12.60 2.81 4.18
C CYS A 321 12.25 1.31 4.14
N SER A 322 13.16 0.42 4.58
CA SER A 322 12.99 -1.04 4.44
C SER A 322 11.83 -1.58 5.27
N VAL A 323 11.69 -1.09 6.50
CA VAL A 323 10.65 -1.49 7.45
C VAL A 323 10.44 -0.37 8.46
N ALA A 324 9.22 -0.24 8.97
CA ALA A 324 8.96 0.44 10.23
C ALA A 324 7.73 -0.20 10.88
N GLY A 325 7.60 -0.06 12.20
CA GLY A 325 6.50 -0.61 12.99
C GLY A 325 6.61 -0.17 14.44
N LEU A 326 5.68 -0.62 15.27
CA LEU A 326 5.57 -0.18 16.66
C LEU A 326 5.54 -1.38 17.61
N GLY A 327 6.08 -1.22 18.81
CA GLY A 327 6.19 -2.28 19.81
C GLY A 327 7.10 -3.45 19.36
N GLY A 328 6.76 -4.66 19.76
CA GLY A 328 7.51 -5.89 19.40
C GLY A 328 8.82 -6.07 20.18
N ASN A 329 9.68 -6.95 19.67
CA ASN A 329 11.01 -7.25 20.22
C ASN A 329 12.05 -7.39 19.06
N PRO A 330 13.10 -6.56 18.98
CA PRO A 330 13.40 -5.42 19.86
C PRO A 330 12.27 -4.39 19.86
N TYR A 331 12.13 -3.65 20.96
CA TYR A 331 11.00 -2.74 21.12
C TYR A 331 11.16 -1.49 20.28
N ARG A 332 10.14 -1.19 19.48
CA ARG A 332 10.07 -0.01 18.61
C ARG A 332 9.17 1.02 19.25
N ASP A 333 9.75 2.12 19.72
CA ASP A 333 9.05 3.13 20.53
C ASP A 333 8.30 4.18 19.69
N GLY A 334 8.48 4.17 18.37
CA GLY A 334 7.84 5.14 17.49
C GLY A 334 8.44 6.54 17.57
N SER A 335 9.58 6.75 18.24
CA SER A 335 10.26 8.04 18.27
C SER A 335 10.77 8.48 16.90
N LEU A 336 11.08 9.76 16.72
CA LEU A 336 11.77 10.25 15.51
C LEU A 336 13.06 9.46 15.26
N HIS A 337 13.87 9.24 16.30
CA HIS A 337 15.09 8.46 16.21
C HIS A 337 14.82 7.05 15.66
N TYR A 338 13.80 6.37 16.17
CA TYR A 338 13.38 5.07 15.65
C TYR A 338 13.07 5.12 14.15
N TYR A 339 12.20 6.03 13.70
CA TYR A 339 11.83 6.12 12.27
C TYR A 339 12.99 6.55 11.37
N PHE A 340 13.93 7.34 11.87
CA PHE A 340 15.08 7.83 11.11
C PHE A 340 16.19 6.80 10.99
N CYS A 341 16.33 5.92 11.98
CA CYS A 341 17.36 4.87 12.00
C CYS A 341 16.96 3.58 11.29
N GLU A 342 15.70 3.43 10.88
CA GLU A 342 15.30 2.30 10.04
C GLU A 342 16.10 2.29 8.72
N PRO A 343 16.57 1.13 8.23
CA PRO A 343 17.42 1.06 7.07
C PRO A 343 16.78 1.69 5.82
N VAL A 344 17.53 2.53 5.12
CA VAL A 344 17.17 3.06 3.81
C VAL A 344 17.88 2.23 2.75
N VAL A 345 17.12 1.59 1.87
CA VAL A 345 17.58 0.55 0.95
C VAL A 345 17.18 0.85 -0.49
N GLU A 346 17.73 0.05 -1.40
CA GLU A 346 17.43 0.07 -2.83
C GLU A 346 16.63 -1.17 -3.23
N ASP A 347 15.74 -1.01 -4.21
CA ASP A 347 14.94 -2.08 -4.82
C ASP A 347 13.99 -2.82 -3.87
N ASP A 348 13.69 -2.27 -2.69
CA ASP A 348 12.68 -2.83 -1.80
C ASP A 348 11.28 -2.68 -2.42
N PHE A 349 10.54 -3.79 -2.44
CA PHE A 349 9.25 -3.88 -3.10
C PHE A 349 8.20 -2.91 -2.55
N LYS A 350 8.35 -2.46 -1.30
CA LYS A 350 7.47 -1.45 -0.68
C LYS A 350 7.58 -0.08 -1.34
N GLY A 351 8.71 0.23 -1.99
CA GLY A 351 8.90 1.45 -2.78
C GLY A 351 8.79 1.22 -4.29
N VAL A 352 9.32 0.09 -4.78
CA VAL A 352 9.29 -0.24 -6.22
C VAL A 352 7.87 -0.47 -6.72
N GLY A 353 7.03 -1.20 -5.98
CA GLY A 353 5.64 -1.44 -6.35
C GLY A 353 4.84 -0.15 -6.54
N PRO A 354 4.78 0.74 -5.53
CA PRO A 354 4.10 2.03 -5.66
C PRO A 354 4.70 2.93 -6.75
N PHE A 355 6.01 2.89 -6.98
CA PHE A 355 6.63 3.64 -8.06
C PHE A 355 6.16 3.17 -9.44
N ILE A 356 6.10 1.86 -9.68
CA ILE A 356 5.53 1.30 -10.92
C ILE A 356 4.09 1.76 -11.10
N LEU A 357 3.27 1.68 -10.03
CA LEU A 357 1.87 2.09 -10.06
C LEU A 357 1.72 3.59 -10.36
N ALA A 358 2.54 4.44 -9.75
CA ALA A 358 2.52 5.89 -9.97
C ALA A 358 2.94 6.26 -11.40
N CYS A 359 3.98 5.61 -11.94
CA CYS A 359 4.39 5.80 -13.34
C CYS A 359 3.28 5.36 -14.30
N LEU A 360 2.65 4.21 -14.04
CA LEU A 360 1.55 3.71 -14.87
C LEU A 360 0.36 4.68 -14.87
N GLU A 361 -0.03 5.21 -13.71
CA GLU A 361 -1.08 6.22 -13.62
C GLU A 361 -0.69 7.52 -14.37
N ALA A 362 0.57 7.94 -14.33
CA ALA A 362 1.03 9.11 -15.08
C ALA A 362 0.96 8.88 -16.60
N GLU A 363 1.37 7.70 -17.07
CA GLU A 363 1.32 7.28 -18.47
C GLU A 363 -0.12 7.15 -19.00
N GLN A 364 -1.09 6.85 -18.13
CA GLN A 364 -2.52 6.74 -18.47
C GLN A 364 -3.31 8.05 -18.30
N ALA A 365 -2.78 9.01 -17.53
CA ALA A 365 -3.41 10.30 -17.25
C ALA A 365 -2.91 11.46 -18.14
N LEU A 366 -1.97 11.16 -19.03
CA LEU A 366 -1.54 11.99 -20.16
C LEU A 366 -2.27 11.53 -21.42
#